data_AF-A0A1G9CZ66-F1
#
_entry.id   AF-A0A1G9CZ66-F1
#
_cell.length_a   1.000
_cell.length_b   1.000
_cell.length_c   1.000
_cell.angle_alpha   90.00
_cell.angle_beta   90.00
_cell.angle_gamma   90.00
#
_symmetry.space_group_name_H-M   'P 1'
#
loop_
_entity.id
_entity.type
_entity.pdbx_description
1 polymer ?
#
loop_
_entity_poly.entity_id
_entity_poly.type
_entity_poly.pdbx_seq_one_letter_code
_entity_poly.pdbx_strand_id
1 'polypeptide(L)'
;MSDEPVAESGESPASETGGAQQPVLRVERGRPDDVEVAALTAALAGIAAASSGGGTERPERMSMWGDPGSALRYPGGRRPMRPGPNAWRASALPM
;
A
#
# COMPACT_ATOMS: atom_id res chain seq x y z
N MET A 1 54.33 35.92 -11.99
CA MET A 1 53.81 35.62 -13.34
C MET A 1 54.31 34.22 -13.68
N SER A 2 53.53 33.15 -13.70
CA SER A 2 52.07 33.01 -13.63
C SER A 2 51.74 31.58 -13.16
N ASP A 3 50.60 31.49 -12.48
CA ASP A 3 49.72 30.36 -12.17
C ASP A 3 50.25 28.92 -12.07
N GLU A 4 50.16 28.38 -10.85
CA GLU A 4 49.80 26.97 -10.63
C GLU A 4 48.35 26.73 -11.10
N PRO A 5 48.05 25.64 -11.83
CA PRO A 5 46.67 25.29 -12.12
C PRO A 5 46.00 24.74 -10.87
N VAL A 6 45.08 25.52 -10.29
CA VAL A 6 44.12 25.02 -9.30
C VAL A 6 43.17 24.06 -10.03
N ALA A 7 43.41 22.76 -9.86
CA ALA A 7 42.41 21.76 -10.17
C ALA A 7 41.40 21.78 -9.02
N GLU A 8 40.30 22.48 -9.23
CA GLU A 8 39.12 22.44 -8.38
C GLU A 8 38.61 20.99 -8.38
N SER A 9 38.98 20.26 -7.33
CA SER A 9 38.42 18.96 -7.02
C SER A 9 36.91 19.13 -6.91
N GLY A 10 36.20 18.70 -7.95
CA GLY A 10 34.76 18.46 -7.88
C GLY A 10 34.51 17.40 -6.83
N GLU A 11 34.28 17.84 -5.60
CA GLU A 11 33.74 17.04 -4.51
C GLU A 11 32.33 16.61 -4.95
N SER A 12 32.28 15.51 -5.70
CA SER A 12 31.06 14.74 -5.86
C SER A 12 30.66 14.31 -4.45
N PRO A 13 29.48 14.67 -3.92
CA PRO A 13 29.10 14.18 -2.61
C PRO A 13 29.08 12.65 -2.70
N ALA A 14 30.03 12.05 -1.99
CA ALA A 14 30.15 10.63 -1.84
C ALA A 14 28.77 10.09 -1.47
N SER A 15 28.25 9.21 -2.32
CA SER A 15 27.05 8.44 -2.02
C SER A 15 27.29 7.71 -0.71
N GLU A 16 26.79 8.27 0.39
CA GLU A 16 26.68 7.61 1.69
C GLU A 16 25.84 6.35 1.48
N THR A 17 26.52 5.24 1.18
CA THR A 17 25.89 3.95 0.98
C THR A 17 25.63 3.36 2.36
N GLY A 18 24.63 3.92 3.05
CA GLY A 18 23.93 3.21 4.11
C GLY A 18 23.39 1.91 3.53
N GLY A 19 23.68 0.77 4.17
CA GLY A 19 23.43 -0.57 3.64
C GLY A 19 22.07 -0.69 2.93
N ALA A 20 22.09 -1.25 1.73
CA ALA A 20 20.98 -1.26 0.80
C ALA A 20 19.74 -1.95 1.39
N GLN A 21 18.89 -1.17 2.05
CA GLN A 21 17.53 -1.58 2.40
C GLN A 21 16.71 -1.63 1.12
N GLN A 22 15.96 -2.71 0.92
CA GLN A 22 15.11 -2.85 -0.25
C GLN A 22 14.05 -1.72 -0.22
N PRO A 23 13.89 -0.96 -1.32
CA PRO A 23 12.96 0.16 -1.33
C PRO A 23 11.52 -0.33 -1.15
N VAL A 24 10.77 0.38 -0.30
CA VAL A 24 9.36 0.04 0.01
C VAL A 24 8.45 0.33 -1.19
N LEU A 25 8.84 1.25 -2.07
CA LEU A 25 8.11 1.63 -3.28
C LEU A 25 9.07 1.72 -4.46
N ARG A 26 8.59 1.29 -5.65
CA ARG A 26 9.32 1.38 -6.92
C ARG A 26 8.56 2.27 -7.89
N VAL A 27 9.27 3.22 -8.49
CA VAL A 27 8.74 4.10 -9.54
C VAL A 27 8.85 3.37 -10.88
N GLU A 28 7.73 3.01 -11.47
CA GLU A 28 7.69 2.32 -12.78
C GLU A 28 7.73 3.30 -13.96
N ARG A 29 7.21 4.52 -13.79
CA ARG A 29 7.19 5.58 -14.80
C ARG A 29 7.53 6.92 -14.16
N GLY A 30 8.39 7.71 -14.81
CA GLY A 30 8.81 9.03 -14.34
C GLY A 30 7.95 10.17 -14.91
N ARG A 31 8.19 11.39 -14.37
CA ARG A 31 7.46 12.65 -14.66
C ARG A 31 5.96 12.63 -14.32
N PRO A 32 5.58 12.33 -13.07
CA PRO A 32 4.21 12.54 -12.64
C PRO A 32 3.87 14.03 -12.71
N ASP A 33 2.61 14.35 -12.97
CA ASP A 33 2.12 15.72 -12.83
C ASP A 33 1.84 16.08 -11.35
N ASP A 34 1.61 17.36 -11.07
CA ASP A 34 1.38 17.84 -9.71
C ASP A 34 0.13 17.21 -9.07
N VAL A 35 -0.87 16.84 -9.87
CA VAL A 35 -2.12 16.20 -9.40
C VAL A 35 -1.83 14.78 -8.96
N GLU A 36 -1.03 14.03 -9.71
CA GLU A 36 -0.61 12.68 -9.39
C GLU A 36 0.26 12.64 -8.13
N VAL A 37 1.19 13.60 -7.98
CA VAL A 37 1.99 13.74 -6.76
C VAL A 37 1.08 14.02 -5.55
N ALA A 38 0.16 14.98 -5.67
CA ALA A 38 -0.77 15.30 -4.61
C ALA A 38 -1.68 14.11 -4.24
N ALA A 39 -2.17 13.37 -5.23
CA ALA A 39 -3.00 12.19 -5.02
C ALA A 39 -2.24 11.08 -4.25
N LEU A 40 -0.98 10.80 -4.63
CA LEU A 40 -0.14 9.83 -3.93
C LEU A 40 0.10 10.26 -2.47
N THR A 41 0.44 11.52 -2.24
CA THR A 41 0.66 12.05 -0.88
C THR A 41 -0.61 11.96 -0.05
N ALA A 42 -1.77 12.33 -0.59
CA ALA A 42 -3.05 12.26 0.09
C ALA A 42 -3.41 10.81 0.49
N ALA A 43 -3.16 9.84 -0.40
CA ALA A 43 -3.39 8.43 -0.11
C ALA A 43 -2.50 7.93 1.04
N LEU A 44 -1.20 8.25 0.99
CA LEU A 44 -0.24 7.87 2.05
C LEU A 44 -0.61 8.50 3.40
N ALA A 45 -0.96 9.79 3.40
CA ALA A 45 -1.39 10.48 4.61
C ALA A 45 -2.69 9.87 5.19
N GLY A 46 -3.65 9.52 4.33
CA GLY A 46 -4.88 8.85 4.75
C GLY A 46 -4.64 7.49 5.40
N ILE A 47 -3.74 6.67 4.83
CA ILE A 47 -3.35 5.37 5.40
C ILE A 47 -2.65 5.55 6.75
N ALA A 48 -1.74 6.51 6.86
CA ALA A 48 -1.03 6.81 8.11
C ALA A 48 -2.00 7.28 9.20
N ALA A 49 -2.93 8.17 8.85
CA ALA A 49 -3.96 8.66 9.77
C ALA A 49 -4.87 7.52 10.27
N ALA A 50 -5.31 6.63 9.37
CA ALA A 50 -6.12 5.47 9.74
C ALA A 50 -5.37 4.48 10.66
N SER A 51 -4.06 4.35 10.49
CA SER A 51 -3.20 3.49 11.33
C SER A 51 -2.88 4.10 12.70
N SER A 52 -2.99 5.42 12.86
CA SER A 52 -2.69 6.12 14.12
C SER A 52 -3.76 5.95 15.20
N GLY A 53 -4.95 5.46 14.84
CA GLY A 53 -5.99 5.11 15.79
C GLY A 53 -5.60 3.87 16.57
N GLY A 54 -5.05 4.04 17.78
CA GLY A 54 -4.77 2.97 18.74
C GLY A 54 -5.99 2.07 18.90
N GLY A 55 -5.98 0.94 18.20
CA GLY A 55 -7.14 0.08 18.08
C GLY A 55 -7.28 -0.77 19.32
N THR A 56 -8.30 -0.47 20.11
CA THR A 56 -8.98 -1.46 20.96
C THR A 56 -9.08 -2.77 20.20
N GLU A 57 -8.68 -3.88 20.82
CA GLU A 57 -8.72 -5.22 20.25
C GLU A 57 -10.12 -5.49 19.68
N ARG A 58 -10.23 -5.31 18.36
CA ARG A 58 -11.45 -5.59 17.64
C ARG A 58 -11.50 -7.10 17.54
N PRO A 59 -12.61 -7.77 17.92
CA PRO A 59 -12.72 -9.21 17.76
C PRO A 59 -12.31 -9.56 16.35
N GLU A 60 -11.39 -10.53 16.25
CA GLU A 60 -10.81 -10.95 14.99
C GLU A 60 -11.95 -11.25 14.03
N ARG A 61 -12.05 -10.45 12.96
CA ARG A 61 -13.16 -10.60 12.04
C ARG A 61 -12.96 -11.93 11.34
N MET A 62 -13.88 -12.88 11.57
CA MET A 62 -13.91 -14.13 10.81
C MET A 62 -13.83 -13.78 9.32
N SER A 63 -12.77 -14.25 8.67
CA SER A 63 -12.64 -14.12 7.23
C SER A 63 -13.83 -14.79 6.57
N MET A 64 -14.54 -14.08 5.71
CA MET A 64 -15.67 -14.66 4.97
C MET A 64 -15.22 -15.81 4.05
N TRP A 65 -13.92 -15.91 3.73
CA TRP A 65 -13.30 -17.04 3.04
C TRP A 65 -13.26 -18.32 3.89
N GLY A 66 -13.31 -18.19 5.20
CA GLY A 66 -13.30 -19.30 6.15
C GLY A 66 -14.67 -19.65 6.75
N ASP A 67 -15.78 -19.05 6.26
CA ASP A 67 -17.12 -19.41 6.72
C ASP A 67 -17.41 -20.88 6.40
N PRO A 68 -17.61 -21.79 7.37
CA PRO A 68 -17.96 -23.18 7.11
C PRO A 68 -19.23 -23.32 6.26
N GLY A 69 -20.13 -22.34 6.36
CA GLY A 69 -21.34 -22.29 5.53
C GLY A 69 -21.08 -22.00 4.05
N SER A 70 -19.86 -21.62 3.64
CA SER A 70 -19.44 -21.50 2.23
C SER A 70 -19.16 -22.87 1.58
N ALA A 71 -18.82 -23.89 2.37
CA ALA A 71 -18.61 -25.26 1.89
C ALA A 71 -19.93 -26.02 1.65
N LEU A 72 -21.06 -25.48 2.14
CA LEU A 72 -22.36 -26.13 2.07
C LEU A 72 -22.99 -25.96 0.67
N ARG A 73 -23.29 -27.09 0.00
CA ARG A 73 -24.05 -27.11 -1.25
C ARG A 73 -25.54 -26.90 -0.95
N TYR A 74 -26.12 -25.81 -1.46
CA TYR A 74 -27.56 -25.58 -1.35
C TYR A 74 -28.31 -26.29 -2.51
N PRO A 75 -29.45 -26.95 -2.24
CA PRO A 75 -30.31 -27.46 -3.31
C PRO A 75 -30.80 -26.28 -4.17
N GLY A 76 -30.50 -26.31 -5.47
CA GLY A 76 -30.75 -25.19 -6.38
C GLY A 76 -29.57 -24.22 -6.57
N GLY A 77 -28.41 -24.49 -5.99
CA GLY A 77 -27.17 -23.75 -6.26
C GLY A 77 -26.72 -22.85 -5.10
N ARG A 78 -26.76 -21.54 -5.30
CA ARG A 78 -26.11 -20.55 -4.41
C ARG A 78 -26.87 -20.34 -3.11
N ARG A 79 -26.13 -20.13 -2.03
CA ARG A 79 -26.66 -19.51 -0.81
C ARG A 79 -26.97 -18.03 -1.10
N PRO A 80 -28.19 -17.53 -0.78
CA PRO A 80 -28.52 -16.13 -1.02
C PRO A 80 -27.61 -15.19 -0.23
N MET A 81 -27.04 -14.17 -0.88
CA MET A 81 -26.38 -13.08 -0.17
C MET A 81 -27.42 -12.34 0.68
N ARG A 82 -27.19 -12.27 2.00
CA ARG A 82 -28.04 -11.48 2.90
C ARG A 82 -27.60 -10.01 2.85
N PRO A 83 -28.51 -9.05 2.61
CA PRO A 83 -28.18 -7.63 2.71
C PRO A 83 -27.71 -7.30 4.13
N GLY A 84 -26.67 -6.48 4.25
CA GLY A 84 -26.18 -6.03 5.55
C GLY A 84 -24.92 -5.18 5.46
N PRO A 85 -24.55 -4.48 6.54
CA PRO A 85 -23.29 -3.75 6.62
C PRO A 85 -22.11 -4.68 6.30
N ASN A 86 -21.24 -4.26 5.39
CA ASN A 86 -20.08 -5.04 4.89
C ASN A 86 -20.43 -6.30 4.06
N ALA A 87 -21.69 -6.56 3.72
CA ALA A 87 -22.06 -7.71 2.89
C ALA A 87 -21.42 -7.66 1.49
N TRP A 88 -21.13 -6.45 0.98
CA TRP A 88 -20.39 -6.25 -0.26
C TRP A 88 -18.99 -6.89 -0.26
N ARG A 89 -18.37 -7.11 0.91
CA ARG A 89 -17.06 -7.77 1.00
C ARG A 89 -17.09 -9.24 0.56
N ALA A 90 -18.27 -9.85 0.54
CA ALA A 90 -18.48 -11.21 0.07
C ALA A 90 -18.67 -11.30 -1.46
N SER A 91 -18.77 -10.18 -2.18
CA SER A 91 -19.07 -10.18 -3.62
C SER A 91 -17.96 -10.77 -4.49
N ALA A 92 -16.73 -10.81 -3.99
CA ALA A 92 -15.55 -11.33 -4.69
C ALA A 92 -15.23 -12.79 -4.34
N LEU A 93 -16.04 -13.45 -3.50
CA LEU A 93 -15.84 -14.86 -3.17
C LEU A 93 -16.14 -15.74 -4.40
N PRO A 94 -15.34 -16.82 -4.62
CA PRO A 94 -15.56 -17.75 -5.72
C PRO A 94 -16.95 -18.35 -5.65
N MET A 95 -17.51 -18.51 -6.84
CA MET A 95 -18.85 -18.98 -7.14
C MET A 95 -18.90 -20.51 -7.15
#